data_AF-A0A955ZKD5-F1
#
_entry.id   AF-A0A955ZKD5-F1
#
_cell.length_a   1.000
_cell.length_b   1.000
_cell.length_c   1.000
_cell.angle_alpha   90.00
_cell.angle_beta   90.00
_cell.angle_gamma   90.00
#
_symmetry.space_group_name_H-M   'P 1'
#
loop_
_entity.id
_entity.type
_entity.pdbx_description
1 polymer ?
#
loop_
_entity_poly.entity_id
_entity_poly.type
_entity_poly.pdbx_seq_one_letter_code
_entity_poly.pdbx_strand_id
1 'polypeptide(L)'
;MRTNQESKRRWRWARGVLGPFAISVLVGGSVSVSSGFRESELQCEEAYAHLEDCCGALHGAISCTYEEGCAGQTPALDVVQSKCIRKLSCSEIEALGMCDASAWRSDAGAPLCP
;
A
#
# COMPACT_ATOMS: atom_id res chain seq x y z
N MET A 1 -63.78 -2.17 46.14
CA MET A 1 -62.58 -2.13 46.99
C MET A 1 -61.35 -2.01 46.09
N ARG A 2 -60.50 -1.00 46.31
CA ARG A 2 -59.22 -0.77 45.60
C ARG A 2 -58.11 -1.62 46.22
N THR A 3 -57.36 -2.35 45.40
CA THR A 3 -55.91 -2.64 45.44
C THR A 3 -55.64 -3.38 44.11
N ASN A 4 -54.63 -3.17 43.28
CA ASN A 4 -53.27 -2.71 43.49
C ASN A 4 -52.71 -2.26 42.12
N GLN A 5 -52.26 -1.02 42.01
CA GLN A 5 -51.87 -0.32 40.78
C GLN A 5 -50.33 -0.26 40.60
N GLU A 6 -49.60 -1.30 41.01
CA GLU A 6 -48.13 -1.26 41.14
C GLU A 6 -47.36 -2.46 40.55
N SER A 7 -47.76 -2.97 39.38
CA SER A 7 -46.81 -3.71 38.53
C SER A 7 -46.58 -3.01 37.19
N LYS A 8 -46.76 -1.68 37.20
CA LYS A 8 -46.19 -0.78 36.20
C LYS A 8 -44.68 -0.99 36.18
N ARG A 9 -44.20 -1.80 35.25
CA ARG A 9 -43.17 -1.38 34.30
C ARG A 9 -42.92 -2.50 33.30
N ARG A 10 -43.34 -2.17 32.07
CA ARG A 10 -42.55 -2.46 30.87
C ARG A 10 -42.65 -3.90 30.40
N TRP A 11 -43.89 -4.25 30.06
CA TRP A 11 -44.31 -5.00 28.86
C TRP A 11 -43.77 -4.41 27.54
N ARG A 12 -42.50 -4.06 27.55
CA ARG A 12 -41.86 -3.25 26.53
C ARG A 12 -40.60 -4.03 26.22
N TRP A 13 -40.48 -4.47 24.96
CA TRP A 13 -39.26 -5.05 24.37
C TRP A 13 -38.91 -6.43 24.98
N ALA A 14 -39.41 -7.58 24.54
CA ALA A 14 -39.39 -8.07 23.16
C ALA A 14 -38.12 -7.61 22.43
N ARG A 15 -36.94 -7.99 22.94
CA ARG A 15 -35.63 -7.97 22.26
C ARG A 15 -34.53 -8.44 23.21
N GLY A 16 -33.74 -9.41 22.78
CA GLY A 16 -32.42 -9.67 23.36
C GLY A 16 -32.26 -11.08 23.88
N VAL A 17 -31.93 -11.98 22.95
CA VAL A 17 -31.38 -13.32 23.18
C VAL A 17 -30.27 -13.27 24.25
N LEU A 18 -30.35 -14.25 25.15
CA LEU A 18 -29.38 -14.60 26.19
C LEU A 18 -27.98 -14.85 25.59
N GLY A 19 -26.93 -14.34 26.23
CA GLY A 19 -25.56 -14.80 25.98
C GLY A 19 -24.47 -13.91 26.63
N PRO A 20 -23.82 -14.35 27.72
CA PRO A 20 -22.78 -13.60 28.40
C PRO A 20 -21.43 -13.86 27.73
N PHE A 21 -21.02 -13.00 26.80
CA PHE A 21 -19.62 -12.88 26.39
C PHE A 21 -19.20 -11.42 26.51
N ALA A 22 -18.92 -11.04 27.76
CA ALA A 22 -18.15 -9.84 28.06
C ALA A 22 -16.71 -10.08 27.62
N ILE A 23 -16.40 -9.80 26.36
CA ILE A 23 -15.02 -9.69 25.87
C ILE A 23 -14.66 -8.21 25.89
N SER A 24 -14.15 -7.75 27.03
CA SER A 24 -13.47 -6.46 27.16
C SER A 24 -12.11 -6.56 26.46
N VAL A 25 -12.03 -6.13 25.19
CA VAL A 25 -10.74 -5.90 24.53
C VAL A 25 -10.22 -4.53 24.95
N LEU A 26 -9.24 -4.55 25.85
CA LEU A 26 -8.32 -3.44 26.11
C LEU A 26 -7.58 -3.13 24.80
N VAL A 27 -7.92 -2.01 24.16
CA VAL A 27 -7.15 -1.45 23.05
C VAL A 27 -5.87 -0.84 23.64
N GLY A 28 -4.86 -1.70 23.82
CA GLY A 28 -3.49 -1.29 24.04
C GLY A 28 -2.94 -0.76 22.71
N GLY A 29 -2.73 0.56 22.63
CA GLY A 29 -2.12 1.22 21.48
C GLY A 29 -0.71 0.70 21.25
N SER A 30 -0.57 -0.22 20.30
CA SER A 30 0.72 -0.64 19.78
C SER A 30 1.26 0.50 18.93
N VAL A 31 2.18 1.30 19.48
CA VAL A 31 3.04 2.17 18.66
C VAL A 31 3.86 1.25 17.77
N SER A 32 3.39 1.10 16.53
CA SER A 32 4.11 0.37 15.50
C SER A 32 5.30 1.23 15.12
N VAL A 33 6.46 0.98 15.73
CA VAL A 33 7.75 1.39 15.17
C VAL A 33 7.94 0.51 13.94
N SER A 34 7.48 1.00 12.79
CA SER A 34 7.73 0.40 11.49
C SER A 34 9.21 0.60 11.14
N SER A 35 10.04 -0.33 11.61
CA SER A 35 11.39 -0.52 11.09
C SER A 35 11.34 -0.93 9.63
N GLY A 36 11.82 -0.05 8.73
CA GLY A 36 12.87 -0.49 7.81
C GLY A 36 12.64 -0.47 6.30
N PHE A 37 11.48 -0.05 5.77
CA PHE A 37 11.34 0.19 4.33
C PHE A 37 10.59 1.50 4.11
N ARG A 38 11.19 2.41 3.33
CA ARG A 38 10.49 3.62 2.91
C ARG A 38 9.47 3.24 1.85
N GLU A 39 8.28 3.83 1.91
CA GLU A 39 7.21 3.63 0.92
C GLU A 39 7.72 3.79 -0.53
N SER A 40 8.67 4.70 -0.76
CA SER A 40 9.27 4.92 -2.08
C SER A 40 10.04 3.71 -2.61
N GLU A 41 10.71 2.97 -1.75
CA GLU A 41 11.49 1.78 -2.13
C GLU A 41 10.54 0.63 -2.50
N LEU A 42 9.51 0.39 -1.68
CA LEU A 42 8.49 -0.61 -1.99
C LEU A 42 7.76 -0.33 -3.31
N GLN A 43 7.38 0.93 -3.56
CA GLN A 43 6.73 1.30 -4.81
C GLN A 43 7.64 1.09 -6.02
N CYS A 44 8.93 1.41 -5.89
CA CYS A 44 9.91 1.18 -6.93
C CYS A 44 10.07 -0.33 -7.23
N GLU A 45 10.20 -1.17 -6.21
CA GLU A 45 10.32 -2.63 -6.37
C GLU A 45 9.08 -3.24 -7.04
N GLU A 46 7.87 -2.81 -6.63
CA GLU A 46 6.62 -3.27 -7.27
C GLU A 46 6.54 -2.86 -8.75
N ALA A 47 7.02 -1.64 -9.07
CA ALA A 47 7.06 -1.17 -10.45
C ALA A 47 8.13 -1.89 -11.28
N TYR A 48 9.31 -2.15 -10.70
CA TYR A 48 10.38 -2.90 -11.34
C TYR A 48 9.95 -4.35 -11.63
N ALA A 49 9.31 -5.01 -10.67
CA ALA A 49 8.77 -6.36 -10.87
C ALA A 49 7.76 -6.42 -12.02
N HIS A 50 6.89 -5.40 -12.16
CA HIS A 50 5.95 -5.30 -13.28
C HIS A 50 6.67 -5.10 -14.62
N LEU A 51 7.72 -4.29 -14.65
CA LEU A 51 8.57 -4.14 -15.83
C LEU A 51 9.26 -5.45 -16.19
N GLU A 52 9.78 -6.20 -15.23
CA GLU A 52 10.40 -7.51 -15.48
C GLU A 52 9.39 -8.54 -15.99
N ASP A 53 8.15 -8.53 -15.49
CA ASP A 53 7.10 -9.43 -15.97
C ASP A 53 6.71 -9.13 -17.43
N CYS A 54 6.69 -7.85 -17.82
CA CYS A 54 6.38 -7.44 -19.18
C CYS A 54 7.55 -7.56 -20.16
N CYS A 55 8.76 -7.20 -19.75
CA CYS A 55 9.93 -7.04 -20.63
C CYS A 55 10.94 -8.20 -20.53
N GLY A 56 10.82 -9.05 -19.52
CA GLY A 56 11.88 -9.97 -19.11
C GLY A 56 12.97 -9.26 -18.30
N ALA A 57 14.11 -9.93 -18.11
CA ALA A 57 15.12 -9.48 -17.16
C ALA A 57 15.79 -8.15 -17.56
N LEU A 58 15.57 -7.10 -16.75
CA LEU A 58 16.17 -5.76 -16.88
C LEU A 58 17.37 -5.58 -15.93
N HIS A 59 18.19 -6.62 -15.78
CA HIS A 59 19.20 -6.76 -14.74
C HIS A 59 20.05 -5.49 -14.52
N GLY A 60 19.87 -4.87 -13.35
CA GLY A 60 20.71 -3.76 -12.87
C GLY A 60 20.45 -2.41 -13.55
N ALA A 61 19.39 -2.30 -14.37
CA ALA A 61 19.04 -1.04 -15.01
C ALA A 61 18.38 -0.04 -14.05
N ILE A 62 17.69 -0.53 -13.01
CA ILE A 62 16.92 0.26 -12.05
C ILE A 62 17.39 -0.10 -10.64
N SER A 63 17.76 0.91 -9.85
CA SER A 63 18.06 0.77 -8.42
C SER A 63 16.93 1.38 -7.59
N CYS A 64 16.31 0.57 -6.75
CA CYS A 64 15.21 0.99 -5.86
C CYS A 64 15.68 1.30 -4.43
N THR A 65 16.97 1.14 -4.15
CA THR A 65 17.54 1.45 -2.84
C THR A 65 17.55 2.95 -2.58
N TYR A 66 17.12 3.34 -1.38
CA TYR A 66 17.18 4.72 -0.92
C TYR A 66 18.37 4.90 0.05
N GLU A 67 19.36 5.73 -0.31
CA GLU A 67 20.52 6.03 0.55
C GLU A 67 20.47 7.49 1.06
N GLU A 68 20.47 7.67 2.39
CA GLU A 68 20.63 8.99 3.02
C GLU A 68 22.12 9.34 3.19
N GLY A 69 22.62 10.32 2.43
CA GLY A 69 24.00 10.79 2.49
C GLY A 69 24.27 11.98 1.56
N CYS A 70 25.52 12.47 1.50
CA CYS A 70 25.92 13.63 0.67
C CYS A 70 25.69 13.45 -0.85
N ALA A 71 25.35 12.25 -1.30
CA ALA A 71 24.99 11.94 -2.69
C ALA A 71 23.49 11.61 -2.88
N GLY A 72 22.67 11.67 -1.80
CA GLY A 72 21.23 11.46 -1.76
C GLY A 72 20.67 10.67 -2.94
N GLN A 73 20.88 9.35 -2.94
CA GLN A 73 20.30 8.54 -4.01
C GLN A 73 18.83 8.29 -3.69
N THR A 74 17.97 9.06 -4.34
CA THR A 74 16.56 8.70 -4.49
C THR A 74 16.46 7.49 -5.41
N PRO A 75 15.51 6.56 -5.19
CA PRO A 75 15.29 5.44 -6.09
C PRO A 75 15.15 5.93 -7.53
N ALA A 76 15.59 5.11 -8.48
CA ALA A 76 15.52 5.42 -9.91
C ALA A 76 14.07 5.68 -10.39
N LEU A 77 13.09 5.12 -9.68
CA LEU A 77 11.67 5.42 -9.83
C LEU A 77 11.16 6.17 -8.60
N ASP A 78 10.61 7.36 -8.81
CA ASP A 78 9.86 8.03 -7.76
C ASP A 78 8.48 7.38 -7.55
N VAL A 79 7.76 7.78 -6.50
CA VAL A 79 6.44 7.21 -6.15
C VAL A 79 5.40 7.45 -7.26
N VAL A 80 5.46 8.57 -7.96
CA VAL A 80 4.50 8.92 -9.02
C VAL A 80 4.75 8.06 -10.25
N GLN A 81 6.00 7.95 -10.67
CA GLN A 81 6.41 7.11 -11.80
C GLN A 81 6.13 5.64 -11.52
N SER A 82 6.47 5.15 -10.32
CA SER A 82 6.18 3.79 -9.89
C SER A 82 4.68 3.45 -9.98
N LYS A 83 3.82 4.34 -9.47
CA LYS A 83 2.36 4.17 -9.53
C LYS A 83 1.81 4.19 -10.95
N CYS A 84 2.44 4.95 -11.84
CA CYS A 84 2.04 4.96 -13.23
C CYS A 84 2.45 3.67 -13.93
N ILE A 85 3.70 3.24 -13.82
CA ILE A 85 4.21 2.01 -14.46
C ILE A 85 3.31 0.81 -14.12
N ARG A 86 2.92 0.68 -12.85
CA ARG A 86 2.02 -0.38 -12.37
C ARG A 86 0.60 -0.35 -12.96
N LYS A 87 0.17 0.78 -13.54
CA LYS A 87 -1.13 0.93 -14.20
C LYS A 87 -1.08 0.67 -15.69
N LEU A 88 0.11 0.67 -16.28
CA LEU A 88 0.30 0.41 -17.71
C LEU A 88 0.19 -1.08 -17.98
N SER A 89 -0.42 -1.43 -19.11
CA SER A 89 -0.32 -2.76 -19.69
C SER A 89 1.07 -3.01 -20.28
N CYS A 90 1.46 -4.28 -20.43
CA CYS A 90 2.75 -4.61 -21.07
C CYS A 90 2.88 -4.02 -22.48
N SER A 91 1.79 -3.98 -23.26
CA SER A 91 1.80 -3.34 -24.58
C SER A 91 2.07 -1.83 -24.52
N GLU A 92 1.60 -1.14 -23.48
CA GLU A 92 1.89 0.28 -23.29
C GLU A 92 3.34 0.49 -22.83
N ILE A 93 3.84 -0.36 -21.93
CA ILE A 93 5.23 -0.36 -21.46
C ILE A 93 6.20 -0.55 -22.64
N GLU A 94 5.94 -1.51 -23.51
CA GLU A 94 6.72 -1.74 -24.73
C GLU A 94 6.63 -0.55 -25.69
N ALA A 95 5.43 -0.02 -25.94
CA ALA A 95 5.23 1.11 -26.83
C ALA A 95 5.93 2.39 -26.35
N LEU A 96 6.08 2.56 -25.03
CA LEU A 96 6.80 3.67 -24.41
C LEU A 96 8.33 3.45 -24.36
N GLY A 97 8.82 2.30 -24.85
CA GLY A 97 10.25 1.97 -24.85
C GLY A 97 10.82 1.68 -23.46
N MET A 98 9.97 1.38 -22.47
CA MET A 98 10.38 1.14 -21.09
C MET A 98 11.11 -0.20 -20.90
N CYS A 99 11.05 -1.10 -21.89
CA CYS A 99 11.81 -2.36 -21.89
C CYS A 99 13.28 -2.19 -22.29
N ASP A 100 13.71 -1.01 -22.74
CA ASP A 100 15.11 -0.76 -23.05
C ASP A 100 15.88 -0.40 -21.77
N ALA A 101 16.74 -1.31 -21.31
CA ALA A 101 17.60 -1.08 -20.15
C ALA A 101 18.48 0.17 -20.29
N SER A 102 18.82 0.59 -21.51
CA SER A 102 19.61 1.80 -21.74
C SER A 102 18.83 3.09 -21.44
N ALA A 103 17.49 3.06 -21.52
CA ALA A 103 16.63 4.19 -21.20
C ALA A 103 16.59 4.51 -19.70
N TRP A 104 16.96 3.54 -18.85
CA TRP A 104 16.97 3.69 -17.39
C TRP A 104 18.31 4.17 -16.83
N ARG A 105 19.30 4.42 -17.69
CA ARG A 105 20.57 4.99 -17.25
C ARG A 105 20.37 6.44 -16.82
N SER A 106 21.02 6.84 -15.73
CA SER A 106 20.88 8.17 -15.11
C SER A 106 21.23 9.34 -16.04
N ASP A 107 21.91 9.10 -17.16
CA ASP A 107 22.28 10.07 -18.19
C ASP A 107 21.33 10.14 -19.39
N ALA A 108 20.47 9.13 -19.59
CA ALA A 108 19.56 9.03 -20.74
C ALA A 108 18.24 9.78 -20.54
N GLY A 109 17.88 10.08 -19.29
CA GLY A 109 16.55 10.58 -18.92
C GLY A 109 15.54 9.44 -18.94
N ALA A 110 15.09 9.03 -17.75
CA ALA A 110 14.18 7.90 -17.61
C ALA A 110 12.89 8.13 -18.42
N PRO A 111 12.35 7.08 -19.07
CA PRO A 111 11.09 7.19 -19.80
C PRO A 111 9.98 7.63 -18.85
N LEU A 112 9.36 8.76 -19.19
CA LEU A 112 8.31 9.36 -18.38
C LEU A 112 6.97 8.76 -18.73
N CYS A 113 6.17 8.60 -17.70
CA CYS A 113 4.76 8.33 -17.87
C CYS A 113 4.04 9.52 -18.52
N PRO A 114 3.08 9.24 -19.43
CA PRO A 114 2.27 10.28 -20.06
C PRO A 114 1.33 10.99 -19.07
#